data_AF-A0A9J6H974-F1
#
_entry.id   AF-A0A9J6H974-F1
#
_cell.length_a   1.000
_cell.length_b   1.000
_cell.length_c   1.000
_cell.angle_alpha   90.00
_cell.angle_beta   90.00
_cell.angle_gamma   90.00
#
_symmetry.space_group_name_H-M   'P 1'
#
loop_
_entity.id
_entity.type
_entity.pdbx_description
1 polymer ?
#
loop_
_entity_poly.entity_id
_entity_poly.type
_entity_poly.pdbx_seq_one_letter_code
_entity_poly.pdbx_strand_id
1 'polypeptide(L)'
;MVQSLRSKFKEVAHIVPVRSADGKFLHEVLKEVIFGLEKIGYKVVCVVTDNNKINRKAMEHFDLSSPTCSSSETRFVYEHPCDPARPLFFVIDPVHILKCIRNNWLNQSNDQRCFFFFSRWIQNTQPSGAC
;
A
#
# COMPACT_ATOMS: atom_id res chain seq x y z
N MET A 1 4.13 -10.45 -7.61
CA MET A 1 5.40 -10.11 -8.29
C MET A 1 6.48 -9.97 -7.24
N VAL A 2 7.69 -10.44 -7.53
CA VAL A 2 8.87 -10.31 -6.66
C VAL A 2 9.87 -9.35 -7.28
N GLN A 3 10.54 -8.57 -6.45
CA GLN A 3 11.56 -7.62 -6.88
C GLN A 3 12.74 -7.69 -5.90
N SER A 4 13.94 -7.79 -6.46
CA SER A 4 15.17 -7.76 -5.68
C SER A 4 15.44 -6.35 -5.15
N LEU A 5 15.91 -6.28 -3.90
CA LEU A 5 16.39 -5.03 -3.29
C LEU A 5 17.82 -4.68 -3.72
N ARG A 6 18.61 -5.69 -4.10
CA ARG A 6 20.06 -5.54 -4.37
C ARG A 6 20.42 -5.60 -5.85
N SER A 7 19.48 -5.95 -6.71
CA SER A 7 19.70 -6.13 -8.15
C SER A 7 18.47 -5.71 -8.94
N LYS A 8 18.60 -5.66 -10.27
CA LYS A 8 17.50 -5.33 -11.20
C LYS A 8 16.52 -6.50 -11.41
N PHE A 9 16.68 -7.61 -10.70
CA PHE A 9 15.84 -8.79 -10.87
C PHE A 9 14.40 -8.51 -10.44
N LYS A 10 13.45 -8.86 -11.30
CA LYS A 10 12.01 -8.67 -11.08
C LYS A 10 11.26 -9.72 -11.90
N GLU A 11 10.38 -10.47 -11.25
CA GLU A 11 9.69 -11.59 -11.89
C GLU A 11 8.31 -11.85 -11.26
N VAL A 12 7.43 -12.54 -11.97
CA VAL A 12 6.13 -12.95 -11.44
C VAL A 12 6.26 -14.30 -10.72
N ALA A 13 6.16 -14.28 -9.38
CA ALA A 13 6.21 -15.51 -8.58
C ALA A 13 4.87 -16.28 -8.55
N HIS A 14 3.74 -15.58 -8.70
CA HIS A 14 2.42 -16.20 -8.58
C HIS A 14 1.34 -15.34 -9.26
N ILE A 15 0.37 -15.99 -9.89
CA ILE A 15 -0.82 -15.39 -10.51
C ILE A 15 -2.02 -16.25 -10.11
N VAL A 16 -3.04 -15.62 -9.55
CA VAL A 16 -4.28 -16.29 -9.18
C VAL A 16 -5.46 -15.50 -9.73
N PRO A 17 -6.32 -16.10 -10.58
CA PRO A 17 -7.55 -15.45 -10.99
C PRO A 17 -8.52 -15.46 -9.81
N VAL A 18 -9.04 -14.29 -9.45
CA VAL A 18 -9.99 -14.13 -8.34
C VAL A 18 -11.16 -13.27 -8.75
N ARG A 19 -12.38 -13.74 -8.46
CA ARG A 19 -13.61 -12.94 -8.61
C ARG A 19 -13.82 -12.00 -7.42
N SER A 20 -13.50 -12.49 -6.22
CA SER A 20 -13.49 -11.74 -4.97
C SER A 20 -12.47 -12.37 -4.04
N ALA A 21 -11.70 -11.55 -3.32
CA ALA A 21 -10.72 -12.01 -2.34
C ALA A 21 -11.05 -11.40 -0.99
N ASP A 22 -11.07 -12.21 0.07
CA ASP A 22 -11.12 -11.74 1.44
C ASP A 22 -9.69 -11.70 2.04
N GLY A 23 -9.57 -11.11 3.24
CA GLY A 23 -8.26 -10.95 3.89
C GLY A 23 -7.60 -12.29 4.20
N LYS A 24 -8.38 -13.30 4.58
CA LYS A 24 -7.88 -14.63 4.93
C LYS A 24 -7.33 -15.37 3.71
N PHE A 25 -8.07 -15.38 2.60
CA PHE A 25 -7.60 -15.96 1.35
C PHE A 25 -6.28 -15.33 0.90
N LEU A 26 -6.20 -14.01 0.92
CA LEU A 26 -4.99 -13.30 0.50
C LEU A 26 -3.82 -13.59 1.45
N HIS A 27 -4.07 -13.71 2.75
CA HIS A 27 -3.05 -14.11 3.73
C HIS A 27 -2.44 -15.48 3.39
N GLU A 28 -3.28 -16.49 3.15
CA GLU A 28 -2.79 -17.84 2.81
C GLU A 28 -1.96 -17.82 1.52
N VAL A 29 -2.44 -17.12 0.49
CA VAL A 29 -1.69 -16.97 -0.78
C VAL A 29 -0.34 -16.29 -0.54
N LEU A 30 -0.30 -15.19 0.23
CA LEU A 30 0.96 -14.50 0.55
C LEU A 30 1.92 -15.41 1.32
N LYS A 31 1.40 -16.13 2.31
CA LYS A 31 2.16 -17.06 3.14
C LYS A 31 2.77 -18.18 2.29
N GLU A 32 2.00 -18.81 1.41
CA GLU A 32 2.48 -19.84 0.48
C GLU A 32 3.59 -19.33 -0.43
N VAL A 33 3.42 -18.13 -1.00
CA VAL A 33 4.45 -17.50 -1.85
C VAL A 33 5.73 -17.22 -1.06
N ILE A 34 5.62 -16.69 0.16
CA ILE A 34 6.77 -16.41 1.03
C ILE A 34 7.52 -17.72 1.36
N PHE A 35 6.81 -18.77 1.78
CA PHE A 35 7.40 -20.08 2.05
C PHE A 35 8.08 -20.66 0.82
N GLY A 36 7.44 -20.57 -0.35
CA GLY A 36 8.00 -21.06 -1.62
C GLY A 36 9.31 -20.36 -1.97
N LEU A 37 9.36 -19.03 -1.86
CA LEU A 37 10.56 -18.24 -2.13
C LEU A 37 11.69 -18.53 -1.14
N GLU A 38 11.39 -18.62 0.15
CA GLU A 38 12.37 -18.94 1.20
C GLU A 38 12.94 -20.35 1.03
N LYS A 39 12.11 -21.32 0.63
CA LYS A 39 12.56 -22.69 0.33
C LYS A 39 13.54 -22.74 -0.84
N ILE A 40 13.39 -21.84 -1.82
CA ILE A 40 14.32 -21.73 -2.97
C ILE A 40 15.64 -21.04 -2.56
N GLY A 41 15.67 -20.34 -1.42
CA GLY A 41 16.84 -19.65 -0.89
C GLY A 41 16.79 -18.14 -1.01
N TYR A 42 15.68 -17.57 -1.50
CA TYR A 42 15.45 -16.12 -1.40
C TYR A 42 15.19 -15.72 0.06
N LYS A 43 15.46 -14.46 0.38
CA LYS A 43 15.10 -13.87 1.67
C LYS A 43 14.04 -12.80 1.44
N VAL A 44 12.81 -13.09 1.87
CA VAL A 44 11.71 -12.13 1.75
C VAL A 44 11.81 -11.17 2.94
N VAL A 45 11.79 -9.87 2.66
CA VAL A 45 11.99 -8.82 3.66
C VAL A 45 10.73 -7.98 3.82
N CYS A 46 10.01 -7.71 2.74
CA CYS A 46 8.83 -6.86 2.78
C CYS A 46 7.73 -7.32 1.81
N VAL A 47 6.50 -6.95 2.14
CA VAL A 47 5.32 -7.02 1.28
C VAL A 47 4.90 -5.59 0.94
N VAL A 48 4.81 -5.28 -0.36
CA VAL A 48 4.36 -3.98 -0.85
C VAL A 48 2.97 -4.12 -1.45
N THR A 49 2.00 -3.33 -0.97
CA THR A 49 0.63 -3.33 -1.49
C THR A 49 0.10 -1.93 -1.73
N ASP A 50 -1.04 -1.84 -2.42
CA ASP A 50 -1.83 -0.62 -2.42
C ASP A 50 -2.44 -0.34 -1.02
N ASN A 51 -3.16 0.78 -0.89
CA ASN A 51 -3.81 1.18 0.35
C ASN A 51 -5.24 0.60 0.52
N ASN A 52 -5.46 -0.67 0.16
CA ASN A 52 -6.76 -1.33 0.32
C ASN A 52 -6.95 -1.93 1.73
N LYS A 53 -8.17 -1.83 2.27
CA LYS A 53 -8.57 -2.45 3.55
C LYS A 53 -8.35 -3.97 3.58
N ILE A 54 -8.55 -4.67 2.47
CA ILE A 54 -8.40 -6.14 2.39
C ILE A 54 -6.93 -6.53 2.53
N ASN A 55 -6.02 -5.77 1.91
CA ASN A 55 -4.57 -6.01 2.02
C ASN A 55 -4.08 -5.82 3.46
N ARG A 56 -4.60 -4.81 4.16
CA ARG A 56 -4.31 -4.64 5.60
C ARG A 56 -4.80 -5.82 6.43
N LYS A 57 -6.04 -6.26 6.22
CA LYS A 57 -6.59 -7.45 6.91
C LYS A 57 -5.77 -8.72 6.65
N ALA A 58 -5.27 -8.90 5.43
CA ALA A 58 -4.39 -10.02 5.10
C ALA A 58 -3.07 -9.98 5.88
N MET A 59 -2.52 -8.78 6.08
CA MET A 59 -1.30 -8.60 6.86
C MET A 59 -1.53 -8.80 8.37
N GLU A 60 -2.66 -8.33 8.90
CA GLU A 60 -3.06 -8.55 10.31
C GLU A 60 -3.09 -10.04 10.68
N HIS A 61 -3.37 -10.94 9.73
CA HIS A 61 -3.34 -12.39 9.97
C HIS A 61 -1.93 -12.98 10.20
N PHE A 62 -0.84 -12.23 9.98
CA PHE A 62 0.51 -12.66 10.37
C PHE A 62 0.79 -12.48 11.88
N ASP A 63 -0.07 -11.77 12.62
CA ASP A 63 0.06 -11.61 14.07
C ASP A 63 -0.36 -12.89 14.81
N LEU A 64 0.56 -13.85 14.94
CA LEU A 64 0.33 -15.10 15.68
C LEU A 64 0.71 -15.04 17.17
N SER A 65 1.46 -14.01 17.60
CA SER A 65 2.07 -13.94 18.94
C SER A 65 1.39 -13.02 19.96
N SER A 66 0.32 -12.29 19.60
CA SER A 66 -0.41 -11.47 20.58
C SER A 66 -1.92 -11.44 20.32
N PRO A 67 -2.71 -12.29 20.99
CA PRO A 67 -4.17 -12.18 21.02
C PRO A 67 -4.65 -10.99 21.88
N THR A 68 -3.75 -10.16 22.41
CA THR A 68 -4.04 -9.13 23.42
C THR A 68 -3.97 -7.69 22.93
N CYS A 69 -3.51 -7.42 21.71
CA CYS A 69 -3.53 -6.06 21.16
C CYS A 69 -4.76 -5.82 20.29
N SER A 70 -5.91 -5.70 20.95
CA SER A 70 -7.11 -5.09 20.38
C SER A 70 -6.95 -3.57 20.23
N SER A 71 -5.88 -3.09 19.60
CA SER A 71 -5.70 -1.68 19.29
C SER A 71 -5.83 -1.49 17.79
N SER A 72 -6.73 -0.59 17.41
CA SER A 72 -7.10 -0.17 16.06
C SER A 72 -5.97 0.49 15.25
N GLU A 73 -4.71 0.18 15.55
CA GLU A 73 -3.53 0.79 14.95
C GLU A 73 -2.93 -0.15 13.90
N THR A 74 -2.75 0.37 12.68
CA THR A 74 -2.15 -0.37 11.58
C THR A 74 -0.68 -0.67 11.90
N ARG A 75 -0.33 -1.95 12.01
CA ARG A 75 1.07 -2.38 12.18
C ARG A 75 1.78 -2.43 10.82
N PHE A 76 3.05 -2.03 10.84
CA PHE A 76 3.92 -2.02 9.65
C PHE A 76 5.04 -3.06 9.72
N VAL A 77 5.15 -3.79 10.83
CA VAL A 77 6.17 -4.81 11.06
C VAL A 77 5.49 -6.01 11.70
N TYR A 78 5.71 -7.18 11.11
CA TYR A 78 5.14 -8.47 11.52
C TYR A 78 6.26 -9.48 11.75
N GLU A 79 5.99 -10.55 12.48
CA GLU A 79 6.90 -11.70 12.57
C GLU A 79 6.99 -12.40 11.22
N HIS A 80 8.21 -12.75 10.80
CA HIS A 80 8.38 -13.41 9.52
C HIS A 80 7.96 -14.90 9.60
N PRO A 81 7.09 -15.39 8.70
CA PRO A 81 6.45 -16.71 8.83
C PRO A 81 7.42 -17.90 8.74
N CYS A 82 8.59 -17.72 8.13
CA CYS A 82 9.62 -18.76 8.05
C CYS A 82 10.72 -18.63 9.12
N ASP A 83 10.81 -17.50 9.81
CA ASP A 83 11.91 -17.19 10.74
C ASP A 83 11.50 -16.06 11.69
N PRO A 84 11.00 -16.39 12.89
CA PRO A 84 10.51 -15.40 13.86
C PRO A 84 11.56 -14.36 14.30
N ALA A 85 12.85 -14.64 14.12
CA ALA A 85 13.91 -13.68 14.46
C ALA A 85 14.04 -12.54 13.44
N ARG A 86 13.40 -12.67 12.26
CA ARG A 86 13.40 -11.65 11.21
C ARG A 86 12.07 -10.90 11.16
N PRO A 87 12.11 -9.57 10.97
CA PRO A 87 10.90 -8.81 10.70
C PRO A 87 10.43 -9.00 9.25
N LEU A 88 9.12 -9.06 9.06
CA LEU A 88 8.45 -8.89 7.77
C LEU A 88 7.82 -7.49 7.72
N PHE A 89 8.36 -6.63 6.85
CA PHE A 89 7.88 -5.26 6.73
C PHE A 89 6.64 -5.18 5.82
N PHE A 90 5.63 -4.46 6.27
CA PHE A 90 4.47 -4.12 5.46
C PHE A 90 4.59 -2.69 4.95
N VAL A 91 4.67 -2.53 3.64
CA VAL A 91 4.88 -1.24 2.98
C VAL A 91 3.67 -0.92 2.10
N ILE A 92 3.11 0.27 2.30
CA ILE A 92 2.08 0.80 1.42
C ILE A 92 2.78 1.60 0.32
N ASP A 93 2.44 1.33 -0.93
CA ASP A 93 3.00 2.06 -2.06
C ASP A 93 2.71 3.58 -1.94
N PRO A 94 3.77 4.43 -1.88
CA PRO A 94 3.62 5.87 -1.72
C PRO A 94 2.74 6.52 -2.79
N VAL A 95 2.72 6.01 -4.03
CA VAL A 95 1.91 6.60 -5.10
C VAL A 95 0.41 6.50 -4.78
N HIS A 96 0.01 5.42 -4.11
CA HIS A 96 -1.38 5.23 -3.69
C HIS A 96 -1.74 6.16 -2.53
N ILE A 97 -0.82 6.40 -1.60
CA ILE A 97 -1.01 7.37 -0.51
C ILE A 97 -1.21 8.78 -1.08
N LEU A 98 -0.35 9.21 -2.00
CA LEU A 98 -0.45 10.54 -2.63
C LEU A 98 -1.75 10.70 -3.42
N LYS A 99 -2.17 9.66 -4.15
CA LYS A 99 -3.47 9.66 -4.84
C LYS A 99 -4.64 9.79 -3.85
N CYS A 100 -4.60 9.07 -2.73
CA CYS A 100 -5.62 9.18 -1.68
C CYS A 100 -5.68 10.61 -1.09
N ILE A 101 -4.52 11.21 -0.78
CA ILE A 101 -4.44 12.59 -0.28
C ILE A 101 -5.06 13.56 -1.27
N ARG A 102 -4.64 13.49 -2.54
CA ARG A 102 -5.18 14.34 -3.62
C ARG A 102 -6.70 14.19 -3.75
N ASN A 103 -7.21 12.95 -3.78
CA ASN A 103 -8.63 12.69 -3.98
C ASN A 103 -9.48 13.17 -2.79
N ASN A 104 -9.03 12.90 -1.56
CA ASN A 104 -9.73 13.35 -0.35
C ASN A 104 -9.81 14.88 -0.31
N TRP A 105 -8.78 15.54 -0.81
CA TRP A 105 -8.75 16.98 -0.89
C TRP A 105 -9.63 17.52 -2.02
N LEU A 106 -9.56 17.00 -3.25
CA LEU A 106 -10.46 17.43 -4.34
C LEU A 106 -11.95 17.23 -3.99
N ASN A 107 -12.26 16.25 -3.15
CA ASN A 107 -13.62 15.98 -2.67
C ASN A 107 -13.95 16.69 -1.33
N GLN A 108 -13.09 17.60 -0.86
CA GLN A 108 -13.33 18.37 0.37
C GLN A 108 -14.45 19.39 0.13
N SER A 109 -15.59 19.20 0.77
CA SER A 109 -16.74 20.12 0.69
C SER A 109 -16.55 21.43 1.49
N ASN A 110 -15.48 21.51 2.29
CA ASN A 110 -15.16 22.68 3.10
C ASN A 110 -14.02 23.49 2.47
N ASP A 111 -14.39 24.58 1.79
CA ASP A 111 -13.48 25.46 1.05
C ASP A 111 -12.36 26.04 1.92
N GLN A 112 -12.55 26.19 3.24
CA GLN A 112 -11.54 26.72 4.15
C GLN A 112 -10.38 25.75 4.43
N ARG A 113 -10.49 24.49 4.00
CA ARG A 113 -9.44 23.46 4.15
C ARG A 113 -8.80 23.06 2.82
N CYS A 114 -9.15 23.73 1.72
CA CYS A 114 -8.51 23.55 0.42
C CYS A 114 -7.29 24.48 0.29
N PHE A 115 -6.19 24.07 -0.38
CA PHE A 115 -5.29 25.10 -0.89
C PHE A 115 -6.01 25.86 -2.01
N PHE A 116 -5.91 27.17 -1.94
CA PHE A 116 -6.13 28.03 -3.08
C PHE A 116 -5.00 27.82 -4.07
N PHE A 117 -5.29 27.16 -5.20
CA PHE A 117 -4.48 27.41 -6.38
C PHE A 117 -4.79 28.84 -6.80
N PHE A 118 -3.77 29.71 -6.76
CA PHE A 118 -3.90 31.09 -7.25
C PHE A 118 -3.96 31.06 -8.79
N SER A 119 -5.04 30.55 -9.37
CA SER A 119 -5.33 30.71 -10.78
C SER A 119 -5.86 32.13 -11.01
N ARG A 120 -5.00 33.13 -10.84
CA ARG A 120 -5.28 34.55 -11.14
C ARG A 120 -4.21 35.17 -12.03
N TRP A 121 -3.73 34.41 -13.03
CA TRP A 121 -2.83 34.95 -14.06
C TRP A 121 -3.17 34.56 -15.50
N ILE A 122 -4.32 33.92 -15.74
CA ILE A 122 -4.86 33.77 -17.10
C ILE A 122 -6.33 34.16 -17.04
N GLN A 123 -6.64 35.46 -17.17
CA GLN A 123 -7.86 35.97 -17.84
C GLN A 123 -8.08 37.49 -17.81
N ASN A 124 -7.23 38.33 -17.19
CA ASN A 124 -7.44 39.78 -17.18
C ASN A 124 -6.33 40.60 -17.86
N THR A 125 -5.89 40.19 -19.04
CA THR A 125 -5.22 41.08 -20.01
C THR A 125 -5.97 41.06 -21.34
N GLN A 126 -7.20 41.55 -21.34
CA GLN A 126 -7.80 42.15 -22.54
C GLN A 126 -7.88 43.66 -22.29
N PRO A 127 -7.21 44.50 -23.09
CA PRO A 127 -7.32 45.94 -22.96
C PRO A 127 -8.71 46.36 -23.43
N SER A 128 -9.44 47.09 -22.58
CA SER A 128 -10.69 47.75 -22.92
C SER A 128 -10.41 48.81 -23.99
N GLY A 129 -10.66 48.44 -25.25
CA GLY A 129 -10.72 49.32 -26.40
C GLY A 129 -11.90 50.28 -26.27
N ALA A 130 -11.61 51.56 -26.48
CA ALA A 130 -12.54 52.67 -26.55
C ALA A 130 -13.48 52.55 -27.76
N CYS A 131 -14.77 52.86 -27.55
CA CYS A 131 -15.62 53.74 -28.36
C CYS A 131 -16.88 54.05 -27.55
#